data_AF-A0A6P8VKT6-F1
#
_entry.id   AF-A0A6P8VKT6-F1
#
_cell.length_a   1.000
_cell.length_b   1.000
_cell.length_c   1.000
_cell.angle_alpha   90.00
_cell.angle_beta   90.00
_cell.angle_gamma   90.00
#
_symmetry.space_group_name_H-M   'P 1'
#
loop_
_entity.id
_entity.type
_entity.pdbx_description
1 polymer ?
#
loop_
_entity_poly.entity_id
_entity_poly.type
_entity_poly.pdbx_seq_one_letter_code
_entity_poly.pdbx_strand_id
1 'polypeptide(L)'
;MGHPLQTDGCSCGVVVVKMAKAVMESFPLIPNVNFECSKKYMKRERRELALEILEASVFDEHTYCAMCAALRPPGSGSPITDWVQCDDCERWYHAQCLAMDSRDFKKAETGYWNCPLCK
;
A
#
# COMPACT_ATOMS: atom_id res chain seq x y z
N MET A 1 -27.79 -12.75 -5.96
CA MET A 1 -26.64 -11.86 -6.24
C MET A 1 -25.39 -12.71 -6.08
N GLY A 2 -24.65 -12.94 -7.15
CA GLY A 2 -23.38 -13.66 -7.06
C GLY A 2 -22.30 -12.73 -6.53
N HIS A 3 -21.53 -13.18 -5.55
CA HIS A 3 -20.32 -12.52 -5.11
C HIS A 3 -19.27 -13.56 -4.69
N PRO A 4 -17.97 -13.21 -4.70
CA PRO A 4 -16.93 -14.11 -4.25
C PRO A 4 -17.07 -14.43 -2.76
N LEU A 5 -16.72 -15.66 -2.38
CA LEU A 5 -16.62 -16.07 -0.98
C LEU A 5 -15.17 -15.91 -0.53
N GLN A 6 -14.94 -15.12 0.51
CA GLN A 6 -13.63 -15.05 1.15
C GLN A 6 -13.36 -16.34 1.92
N THR A 7 -12.14 -16.87 1.78
CA THR A 7 -11.71 -18.13 2.40
C THR A 7 -10.56 -17.98 3.40
N ASP A 8 -10.19 -16.73 3.74
CA ASP A 8 -9.15 -16.41 4.72
C ASP A 8 -9.64 -15.42 5.78
N GLY A 9 -8.84 -15.18 6.82
CA GLY A 9 -9.20 -14.28 7.91
C GLY A 9 -8.75 -12.81 7.74
N CYS A 10 -8.10 -12.44 6.63
CA CYS A 10 -7.41 -11.16 6.52
C CYS A 10 -7.72 -10.36 5.25
N SER A 11 -8.43 -10.93 4.27
CA SER A 11 -8.70 -10.30 2.97
C SER A 11 -10.04 -9.58 2.87
N CYS A 12 -10.81 -9.50 3.96
CA CYS A 12 -12.11 -8.83 3.99
C CYS A 12 -12.07 -7.38 3.53
N GLY A 13 -11.05 -6.61 3.91
CA GLY A 13 -10.91 -5.24 3.45
C GLY A 13 -10.80 -5.13 1.92
N VAL A 14 -10.02 -6.00 1.28
CA VAL A 14 -9.84 -6.01 -0.17
C VAL A 14 -11.14 -6.42 -0.87
N VAL A 15 -11.77 -7.48 -0.38
CA VAL A 15 -13.04 -7.99 -0.93
C VAL A 15 -14.12 -6.91 -0.88
N VAL A 16 -14.29 -6.25 0.27
CA VAL A 16 -15.27 -5.17 0.46
C VAL A 16 -14.99 -3.99 -0.47
N VAL A 17 -13.75 -3.52 -0.55
CA VAL A 17 -13.39 -2.39 -1.43
C VAL A 17 -13.66 -2.73 -2.90
N LYS A 18 -13.31 -3.93 -3.37
CA LYS A 18 -13.59 -4.35 -4.75
C LYS A 18 -15.08 -4.46 -5.05
N MET A 19 -15.87 -5.01 -4.12
CA MET A 19 -17.32 -5.06 -4.25
C MET A 19 -17.93 -3.65 -4.28
N ALA A 20 -17.48 -2.75 -3.40
CA ALA A 20 -17.92 -1.37 -3.38
C ALA A 20 -17.59 -0.65 -4.70
N LYS A 21 -16.36 -0.78 -5.21
CA LYS A 21 -15.95 -0.23 -6.50
C LYS A 21 -16.87 -0.70 -7.64
N ALA A 22 -17.11 -2.00 -7.75
CA ALA A 22 -17.98 -2.56 -8.78
C ALA A 22 -19.42 -2.02 -8.70
N VAL A 23 -19.99 -1.92 -7.48
CA VAL A 23 -21.32 -1.36 -7.26
C VAL A 23 -21.38 0.12 -7.67
N MET A 24 -20.38 0.91 -7.29
CA MET A 24 -20.31 2.34 -7.63
C MET A 24 -20.17 2.55 -9.14
N GLU A 25 -19.32 1.78 -9.82
CA GLU A 25 -19.10 1.86 -11.27
C GLU A 25 -20.34 1.43 -12.07
N SER A 26 -21.16 0.54 -11.50
CA SER A 26 -22.37 0.02 -12.16
C SER A 26 -23.63 0.79 -11.80
N PHE A 27 -23.55 1.81 -10.95
CA PHE A 27 -24.72 2.55 -10.48
C PHE A 27 -25.52 3.14 -11.67
N PRO A 28 -26.86 2.99 -11.71
CA PRO A 28 -27.76 2.50 -10.65
C PRO A 28 -28.03 0.99 -10.64
N LEU A 29 -27.35 0.21 -11.48
CA LEU A 29 -27.53 -1.24 -11.58
C LEU A 29 -26.80 -1.96 -10.43
N ILE A 30 -27.31 -3.14 -10.07
CA ILE A 30 -26.65 -4.04 -9.14
C ILE A 30 -25.81 -5.04 -9.97
N PRO A 31 -24.48 -4.98 -9.91
CA PRO A 31 -23.63 -5.88 -10.69
C PRO A 31 -23.63 -7.29 -10.10
N ASN A 32 -23.34 -8.27 -10.96
CA ASN A 32 -22.88 -9.58 -10.51
C ASN A 32 -21.36 -9.52 -10.37
N VAL A 33 -20.86 -9.64 -9.14
CA VAL A 33 -19.43 -9.45 -8.85
C VAL A 33 -18.74 -10.80 -8.86
N ASN A 34 -17.65 -10.92 -9.62
CA ASN A 34 -16.86 -12.15 -9.66
C ASN A 34 -15.37 -11.80 -9.71
N PHE A 35 -14.61 -12.33 -8.75
CA PHE A 35 -13.16 -12.29 -8.70
C PHE A 35 -12.63 -13.44 -7.83
N GLU A 36 -11.38 -13.83 -8.04
CA GLU A 36 -10.72 -14.88 -7.27
C GLU A 36 -10.43 -14.40 -5.83
N CYS A 37 -10.47 -15.30 -4.84
CA CYS A 37 -10.12 -15.01 -3.44
C CYS A 37 -8.83 -15.68 -2.96
N SER A 38 -7.93 -16.09 -3.86
CA SER A 38 -6.67 -16.69 -3.44
C SER A 38 -5.74 -15.68 -2.78
N LYS A 39 -4.84 -16.18 -1.93
CA LYS A 39 -3.81 -15.36 -1.28
C LYS A 39 -2.95 -14.59 -2.29
N LYS A 40 -2.63 -15.19 -3.44
CA LYS A 40 -1.84 -14.55 -4.50
C LYS A 40 -2.60 -13.39 -5.13
N TYR A 41 -3.88 -13.61 -5.47
CA TYR A 41 -4.76 -12.59 -6.00
C TYR A 41 -4.90 -11.44 -5.00
N MET A 42 -5.28 -11.73 -3.76
CA MET A 42 -5.50 -10.71 -2.72
C MET A 42 -4.23 -9.90 -2.40
N LYS A 43 -3.05 -10.50 -2.48
CA LYS A 43 -1.78 -9.77 -2.34
C LYS A 43 -1.58 -8.75 -3.47
N ARG A 44 -1.86 -9.14 -4.72
CA ARG A 44 -1.78 -8.26 -5.89
C ARG A 44 -2.78 -7.11 -5.77
N GLU A 45 -4.03 -7.40 -5.45
CA GLU A 45 -5.07 -6.37 -5.32
C GLU A 45 -4.76 -5.35 -4.23
N ARG A 46 -4.12 -5.73 -3.11
CA ARG A 46 -3.66 -4.76 -2.10
C ARG A 46 -2.64 -3.78 -2.68
N ARG A 47 -1.70 -4.28 -3.49
CA ARG A 47 -0.68 -3.44 -4.14
C ARG A 47 -1.32 -2.51 -5.16
N GLU A 48 -2.23 -3.03 -5.99
CA GLU A 48 -2.96 -2.23 -6.98
C GLU A 48 -3.81 -1.14 -6.32
N LEU A 49 -4.59 -1.48 -5.29
CA LEU A 49 -5.36 -0.48 -4.53
C LEU A 49 -4.47 0.59 -3.88
N ALA A 50 -3.31 0.20 -3.32
CA ALA A 50 -2.39 1.17 -2.74
C ALA A 50 -1.82 2.12 -3.79
N LEU A 51 -1.45 1.60 -4.97
CA LEU A 51 -0.97 2.42 -6.09
C LEU A 51 -2.06 3.37 -6.61
N GLU A 52 -3.28 2.87 -6.84
CA GLU A 52 -4.44 3.69 -7.24
C GLU A 52 -4.69 4.83 -6.25
N ILE A 53 -4.66 4.54 -4.94
CA ILE A 53 -4.86 5.56 -3.89
C ILE A 53 -3.74 6.60 -3.92
N LEU A 54 -2.48 6.18 -4.03
CA LEU A 54 -1.35 7.11 -4.08
C LEU A 54 -1.42 8.02 -5.30
N GLU A 55 -1.74 7.48 -6.48
CA GLU A 55 -1.86 8.24 -7.73
C GLU A 55 -3.02 9.24 -7.69
N ALA A 56 -4.15 8.86 -7.08
CA ALA A 56 -5.32 9.74 -6.97
C ALA A 56 -5.21 10.78 -5.83
N SER A 57 -4.24 10.63 -4.91
CA SER A 57 -4.09 11.52 -3.75
C SER A 57 -3.29 12.77 -4.11
N VAL A 58 -3.55 13.89 -3.42
CA VAL A 58 -2.65 15.07 -3.40
C VAL A 58 -1.45 14.78 -2.50
N PHE A 59 -0.76 13.68 -2.78
CA PHE A 59 0.32 13.13 -1.97
C PHE A 59 1.65 13.54 -2.59
N ASP A 60 2.43 14.36 -1.86
CA ASP A 60 3.80 14.64 -2.24
C ASP A 60 4.70 13.46 -1.84
N GLU A 61 5.00 12.61 -2.81
CA GLU A 61 5.77 11.39 -2.60
C GLU A 61 7.23 11.62 -2.22
N HIS A 62 7.69 12.87 -2.30
CA HIS A 62 9.03 13.28 -1.86
C HIS A 62 9.06 13.75 -0.41
N THR A 63 7.94 14.14 0.19
CA THR A 63 7.90 14.67 1.56
C THR A 63 7.18 13.78 2.56
N TYR A 64 6.29 12.90 2.11
CA TYR A 64 5.48 12.06 2.97
C TYR A 64 5.91 10.60 2.90
N CYS A 65 5.78 9.88 4.01
CA CYS A 65 5.94 8.43 4.00
C CYS A 65 4.82 7.75 3.20
N ALA A 66 5.16 7.00 2.16
CA ALA A 66 4.19 6.32 1.29
C ALA A 66 3.42 5.16 1.96
N MET A 67 3.71 4.84 3.24
CA MET A 67 2.95 3.85 4.02
C MET A 67 1.97 4.47 5.03
N CYS A 68 2.31 5.63 5.63
CA CYS A 68 1.48 6.22 6.69
C CYS A 68 1.00 7.65 6.39
N ALA A 69 1.43 8.23 5.27
CA ALA A 69 1.14 9.60 4.87
C ALA A 69 1.50 10.68 5.91
N ALA A 70 2.37 10.36 6.87
CA ALA A 70 2.87 11.34 7.82
C ALA A 70 4.05 12.11 7.22
N LEU A 71 3.96 13.44 7.27
CA LEU A 71 5.09 14.35 7.13
C LEU A 71 5.92 14.25 8.40
N ARG A 72 7.25 14.31 8.31
CA ARG A 72 8.04 14.77 9.46
C ARG A 72 8.25 16.28 9.34
N PRO A 73 7.66 17.11 10.23
CA PRO A 73 8.16 18.46 10.42
C PRO A 73 9.61 18.37 10.95
N PRO A 74 10.52 19.26 10.53
CA PRO A 74 11.76 19.43 11.28
C PRO A 74 11.41 19.83 12.74
N GLY A 75 11.79 19.00 13.71
CA GLY A 75 11.84 19.39 15.13
C GLY A 75 10.77 18.86 16.10
N SER A 76 9.84 17.97 15.72
CA SER A 76 8.85 17.44 16.70
C SER A 76 8.64 15.93 16.62
N GLY A 77 9.34 15.20 17.50
CA GLY A 77 9.09 13.78 17.82
C GLY A 77 10.21 12.81 17.45
N SER A 78 10.65 12.00 18.44
CA SER A 78 11.73 10.97 18.46
C SER A 78 12.93 11.22 17.53
N PRO A 79 14.18 11.36 18.02
CA PRO A 79 15.28 11.95 17.25
C PRO A 79 15.51 11.40 15.84
N ILE A 80 15.22 10.13 15.54
CA ILE A 80 15.50 9.54 14.22
C ILE A 80 14.50 8.40 13.96
N THR A 81 13.47 8.64 13.15
CA THR A 81 12.91 7.60 12.28
C THR A 81 13.76 7.64 11.03
N ASP A 82 14.57 6.59 10.87
CA ASP A 82 15.34 6.38 9.66
C ASP A 82 14.42 6.37 8.44
N TRP A 83 14.84 7.07 7.39
CA TRP A 83 14.11 7.16 6.13
C TRP A 83 14.87 6.41 5.05
N VAL A 84 14.14 5.65 4.24
CA VAL A 84 14.67 4.95 3.08
C VAL A 84 13.90 5.36 1.84
N GLN A 85 14.63 5.61 0.75
CA GLN A 85 14.07 5.91 -0.57
C GLN A 85 14.13 4.66 -1.44
N CYS A 86 13.07 4.42 -2.22
CA CYS A 86 13.08 3.37 -3.25
C CYS A 86 13.93 3.81 -4.44
N ASP A 87 14.84 2.95 -4.91
CA ASP A 87 15.66 3.27 -6.09
C ASP A 87 14.86 3.23 -7.41
N ASP A 88 13.74 2.50 -7.46
CA ASP A 88 12.93 2.37 -8.69
C ASP A 88 11.87 3.47 -8.86
N CYS A 89 11.23 3.88 -7.76
CA CYS A 89 10.09 4.80 -7.80
C CYS A 89 10.29 6.06 -6.98
N GLU A 90 11.46 6.23 -6.37
CA GLU A 90 11.88 7.42 -5.62
C GLU A 90 10.99 7.79 -4.41
N ARG A 91 9.99 6.98 -4.05
CA ARG A 91 9.13 7.18 -2.89
C ARG A 91 9.87 6.96 -1.57
N TRP A 92 9.52 7.78 -0.59
CA TRP A 92 10.09 7.73 0.75
C TRP A 92 9.25 6.93 1.75
N TYR A 93 9.94 6.23 2.65
CA TYR A 93 9.34 5.41 3.68
C TYR A 93 10.08 5.56 5.01
N HIS A 94 9.34 5.53 6.12
CA HIS A 94 9.95 5.28 7.42
C HIS A 94 10.39 3.81 7.52
N ALA A 95 11.60 3.56 8.01
CA ALA A 95 12.08 2.20 8.29
C ALA A 95 11.11 1.44 9.23
N GLN A 96 10.53 2.14 10.22
CA GLN A 96 9.55 1.56 11.15
C GLN A 96 8.24 1.18 10.46
N CYS A 97 7.78 1.97 9.47
CA CYS A 97 6.58 1.65 8.70
C CYS A 97 6.78 0.40 7.82
N LEU A 98 8.03 0.05 7.53
CA LEU A 98 8.42 -1.16 6.80
C LEU A 98 8.80 -2.33 7.72
N ALA A 99 8.75 -2.13 9.04
CA ALA A 99 9.27 -3.06 10.04
C ALA A 99 10.74 -3.48 9.77
N MET A 100 11.55 -2.57 9.22
CA MET A 100 12.97 -2.81 8.97
C MET A 100 13.76 -2.71 10.27
N ASP A 101 14.63 -3.70 10.51
CA ASP A 101 15.62 -3.63 11.59
C ASP A 101 16.86 -2.81 11.17
N SER A 102 17.75 -2.51 12.11
CA SER A 102 18.94 -1.69 11.81
C SER A 102 19.90 -2.32 10.79
N ARG A 103 19.88 -3.65 10.62
CA ARG A 103 20.71 -4.34 9.60
C ARG A 103 20.06 -4.20 8.23
N ASP A 104 18.75 -4.39 8.15
CA ASP A 104 18.00 -4.22 6.90
C ASP A 104 18.09 -2.77 6.42
N PHE A 105 18.02 -1.81 7.34
CA PHE A 105 18.19 -0.40 7.02
C PHE A 105 19.59 -0.10 6.47
N LYS A 106 20.66 -0.53 7.15
CA LYS A 106 22.04 -0.33 6.66
C LYS A 106 22.29 -0.97 5.29
N LYS A 107 21.66 -2.12 5.00
CA LYS A 107 21.75 -2.74 3.68
C LYS A 107 21.05 -1.90 2.61
N ALA A 108 19.89 -1.33 2.93
CA ALA A 108 19.18 -0.46 2.01
C ALA A 108 19.87 0.91 1.83
N GLU A 109 20.59 1.39 2.84
CA GLU A 109 21.36 2.64 2.76
C GLU A 109 22.62 2.51 1.87
N THR A 110 23.23 1.33 1.86
CA THR A 110 24.52 1.09 1.17
C THR A 110 24.39 0.32 -0.15
N GLY A 111 23.18 -0.08 -0.51
CA GLY A 111 22.92 -0.91 -1.68
C GLY A 111 21.57 -0.61 -2.29
N TYR A 112 21.30 -1.28 -3.41
CA TYR A 112 20.05 -1.10 -4.14
C TYR A 112 18.86 -1.72 -3.40
N TRP A 113 17.79 -0.93 -3.21
CA TRP A 113 16.59 -1.30 -2.46
C TRP A 113 15.29 -0.92 -3.18
N ASN A 114 14.43 -1.93 -3.35
CA ASN A 114 13.10 -1.77 -3.91
C ASN A 114 12.01 -1.88 -2.85
N CYS A 115 11.10 -0.90 -2.86
CA CYS A 115 9.98 -0.84 -1.93
C CYS A 115 8.95 -1.95 -2.20
N PRO A 116 8.04 -2.22 -1.24
CA PRO A 116 6.97 -3.20 -1.43
C PRO A 116 6.02 -2.92 -2.61
N LEU A 117 6.00 -1.67 -3.12
CA LEU A 117 5.17 -1.27 -4.24
C LEU A 117 5.85 -1.41 -5.62
N CYS A 118 7.17 -1.66 -5.66
CA CYS A 118 7.91 -1.94 -6.91
C CYS A 118 8.12 -3.43 -7.18
N LYS A 119 7.87 -4.30 -6.20
CA LYS A 119 8.04 -5.77 -6.27
C LYS A 119 6.84 -6.50 -6.86
#